data_AF-A0A0F9AT22-F1
#
_entry.id   AF-A0A0F9AT22-F1
#
_cell.length_a   1.000
_cell.length_b   1.000
_cell.length_c   1.000
_cell.angle_alpha   90.00
_cell.angle_beta   90.00
_cell.angle_gamma   90.00
#
_symmetry.space_group_name_H-M   'P 1'
#
loop_
_entity.id
_entity.type
_entity.pdbx_description
1 polymer ?
#
loop_
_entity_poly.entity_id
_entity_poly.type
_entity_poly.pdbx_seq_one_letter_code
_entity_poly.pdbx_strand_id
1 'polypeptide(L)'
;MRSIGDVRAIGLAGEHRVASELLLRGHNPSIAIIDRGVDMILGDGTTIQVKTTTQLGQQKRGYYVTVDISSTSYTMARRGADPTDLRADYFIVWIVPRNEFYIIPRDAIIARNVKHSLSIAPNSGQGFATYKDRWDLLKEMPIFDKLIQFSPFEDSKGRLLKEGDVLQTKSGMTKMTLSLVDGVWLVDVKGDKIQLYSSGAKALEYTGNIFLEH
;
A
#
# COMPACT_ATOMS: atom_id res chain seq x y z
N MET A 1 -27.98 16.57 -14.59
CA MET A 1 -27.96 16.04 -13.21
C MET A 1 -27.37 14.63 -13.30
N ARG A 2 -26.25 14.33 -12.62
CA ARG A 2 -25.73 12.95 -12.59
C ARG A 2 -26.57 12.13 -11.62
N SER A 3 -26.81 10.86 -11.93
CA SER A 3 -27.53 9.99 -11.00
C SER A 3 -26.66 9.79 -9.75
N ILE A 4 -27.28 9.62 -8.58
CA ILE A 4 -26.53 9.30 -7.34
C ILE A 4 -25.72 8.00 -7.51
N GLY A 5 -26.21 7.07 -8.35
CA GLY A 5 -25.50 5.84 -8.72
C GLY A 5 -24.17 6.11 -9.43
N ASP A 6 -24.09 7.16 -10.25
CA ASP A 6 -22.89 7.49 -11.03
C ASP A 6 -21.73 7.91 -10.13
N VAL A 7 -22.02 8.62 -9.03
CA VAL A 7 -20.98 9.17 -8.14
C VAL A 7 -20.26 8.05 -7.39
N ARG A 8 -21.00 7.07 -6.85
CA ARG A 8 -20.41 5.91 -6.16
C ARG A 8 -19.61 5.04 -7.12
N ALA A 9 -20.12 4.81 -8.33
CA ALA A 9 -19.42 4.02 -9.34
C ALA A 9 -18.09 4.67 -9.74
N ILE A 10 -18.03 6.00 -9.87
CA ILE A 10 -16.78 6.73 -10.17
C ILE A 10 -15.79 6.63 -9.01
N GLY A 11 -16.25 6.74 -7.76
CA GLY A 11 -15.40 6.56 -6.58
C GLY A 11 -14.74 5.19 -6.58
N LEU A 12 -15.55 4.13 -6.64
CA LEU A 12 -15.10 2.74 -6.65
C LEU A 12 -14.18 2.42 -7.84
N ALA A 13 -14.50 2.95 -9.03
CA ALA A 13 -13.62 2.80 -10.19
C ALA A 13 -12.23 3.40 -9.95
N GLY A 14 -12.15 4.51 -9.23
CA GLY A 14 -10.86 5.09 -8.86
C GLY A 14 -10.11 4.31 -7.79
N GLU A 15 -10.81 3.75 -6.81
CA GLU A 15 -10.19 2.83 -5.85
C GLU A 15 -9.55 1.64 -6.58
N HIS A 16 -10.29 0.95 -7.46
CA HIS A 16 -9.72 -0.16 -8.24
C HIS A 16 -8.57 0.27 -9.14
N ARG A 17 -8.65 1.46 -9.75
CA ARG A 17 -7.57 2.01 -10.57
C ARG A 17 -6.30 2.25 -9.75
N VAL A 18 -6.42 2.89 -8.58
CA VAL A 18 -5.29 3.17 -7.69
C VAL A 18 -4.71 1.88 -7.12
N ALA A 19 -5.55 0.93 -6.70
CA ALA A 19 -5.08 -0.39 -6.26
C ALA A 19 -4.26 -1.11 -7.35
N SER A 20 -4.70 -1.03 -8.62
CA SER A 20 -3.94 -1.59 -9.74
C SER A 20 -2.58 -0.92 -9.93
N GLU A 21 -2.51 0.42 -9.84
CA GLU A 21 -1.23 1.15 -9.92
C GLU A 21 -0.29 0.83 -8.76
N LEU A 22 -0.82 0.63 -7.55
CA LEU A 22 -0.06 0.23 -6.37
C LEU A 22 0.52 -1.18 -6.53
N LEU A 23 -0.27 -2.14 -7.01
CA LEU A 23 0.18 -3.50 -7.29
C LEU A 23 1.31 -3.55 -8.34
N LEU A 24 1.19 -2.74 -9.41
CA LEU A 24 2.23 -2.63 -10.44
C LEU A 24 3.56 -2.07 -9.91
N ARG A 25 3.54 -1.40 -8.75
CA ARG A 25 4.72 -0.84 -8.06
C ARG A 25 5.16 -1.70 -6.87
N GLY A 26 4.57 -2.89 -6.71
CA GLY A 26 4.95 -3.84 -5.68
C GLY A 26 4.38 -3.57 -4.30
N HIS A 27 3.42 -2.65 -4.16
CA HIS A 27 2.66 -2.53 -2.92
C HIS A 27 1.54 -3.58 -2.86
N ASN A 28 1.16 -3.99 -1.66
CA ASN A 28 0.01 -4.87 -1.44
C ASN A 28 -1.17 -4.07 -0.82
N PRO A 29 -2.03 -3.45 -1.63
CA PRO A 29 -3.15 -2.66 -1.12
C PRO A 29 -4.33 -3.54 -0.68
N SER A 30 -4.84 -3.29 0.52
CA SER A 30 -6.11 -3.83 1.01
C SER A 30 -7.19 -2.76 0.95
N ILE A 31 -8.25 -2.98 0.16
CA ILE A 31 -9.38 -2.05 0.03
C ILE A 31 -10.29 -2.15 1.26
N ALA A 32 -10.63 -1.02 1.87
CA ALA A 32 -11.49 -0.94 3.03
C ALA A 32 -12.97 -1.06 2.60
N ILE A 33 -13.70 -2.00 3.21
CA ILE A 33 -15.14 -2.17 2.96
C ILE A 33 -15.97 -1.10 3.68
N ILE A 34 -15.43 -0.50 4.75
CA ILE A 34 -16.13 0.48 5.59
C ILE A 34 -15.53 1.87 5.35
N ASP A 35 -16.36 2.80 4.88
CA ASP A 35 -15.97 4.21 4.74
C ASP A 35 -15.76 4.86 6.12
N ARG A 36 -14.50 4.98 6.52
CA ARG A 36 -14.06 5.72 7.71
C ARG A 36 -13.00 6.77 7.37
N GLY A 37 -13.02 7.30 6.15
CA GLY A 37 -11.99 8.24 5.68
C GLY A 37 -10.63 7.58 5.38
N VAL A 38 -10.63 6.27 5.16
CA VAL A 38 -9.51 5.48 4.64
C VAL A 38 -10.11 4.48 3.67
N ASP A 39 -9.66 4.52 2.41
CA ASP A 39 -10.15 3.63 1.36
C ASP A 39 -9.22 2.41 1.19
N MET A 40 -7.94 2.55 1.52
CA MET A 40 -6.97 1.45 1.43
C MET A 40 -5.92 1.49 2.55
N ILE A 41 -5.37 0.32 2.85
CA ILE A 41 -4.25 0.13 3.76
C ILE A 41 -3.18 -0.71 3.04
N LEU A 42 -1.93 -0.26 3.04
CA LEU A 42 -0.80 -1.00 2.50
C LEU A 42 -0.25 -1.99 3.54
N GLY A 43 0.57 -2.94 3.09
CA GLY A 43 1.15 -3.98 3.98
C GLY A 43 2.05 -3.44 5.10
N ASP A 44 2.55 -2.21 5.00
CA ASP A 44 3.31 -1.54 6.07
C ASP A 44 2.43 -0.72 7.04
N GLY A 45 1.12 -0.76 6.85
CA GLY A 45 0.14 0.01 7.63
C GLY A 45 -0.13 1.41 7.07
N THR A 46 0.54 1.84 6.00
CA THR A 46 0.27 3.14 5.37
C THR A 46 -1.18 3.22 4.91
N THR A 47 -1.88 4.26 5.32
CA THR A 47 -3.31 4.47 5.00
C THR A 47 -3.49 5.44 3.84
N ILE A 48 -4.42 5.12 2.94
CA ILE A 48 -4.68 5.89 1.71
C ILE A 48 -6.17 6.24 1.62
N GLN A 49 -6.45 7.50 1.29
CA GLN A 49 -7.75 7.95 0.79
C GLN A 49 -7.63 8.23 -0.71
N VAL A 50 -8.52 7.66 -1.50
CA VAL A 50 -8.66 7.90 -2.93
C VAL A 50 -9.73 8.96 -3.17
N LYS A 51 -9.43 9.90 -4.08
CA LYS A 51 -10.42 10.85 -4.60
C LYS A 51 -10.41 10.80 -6.12
N THR A 52 -11.58 10.64 -6.70
CA THR A 52 -11.73 10.51 -8.15
C THR A 52 -12.54 11.66 -8.68
N THR A 53 -12.11 12.24 -9.79
CA THR A 53 -12.86 13.29 -10.46
C THR A 53 -12.81 13.16 -11.97
N THR A 54 -13.97 13.41 -12.57
CA THR A 54 -14.14 13.58 -14.01
C THR A 54 -14.27 15.06 -14.39
N GLN A 55 -14.36 15.95 -13.39
CA GLN A 55 -14.64 17.36 -13.60
C GLN A 55 -13.33 18.13 -13.81
N LEU A 56 -13.27 18.87 -14.90
CA LEU A 56 -12.18 19.80 -15.21
C LEU A 56 -12.78 21.20 -15.25
N GLY A 57 -12.39 22.07 -14.32
CA GLY A 57 -12.67 23.49 -14.43
C GLY A 57 -11.73 24.12 -15.45
N GLN A 58 -12.22 25.05 -16.28
CA GLN A 58 -11.37 25.79 -17.22
C GLN A 58 -10.97 27.15 -16.66
N GLN A 59 -9.71 27.53 -16.88
CA GLN A 59 -9.15 28.85 -16.61
C GLN A 59 -8.30 29.31 -17.79
N LYS A 60 -8.00 30.62 -17.87
CA LYS A 60 -7.18 31.21 -18.94
C LYS A 60 -5.80 30.53 -19.11
N ARG A 61 -5.26 29.89 -18.06
CA ARG A 61 -3.93 29.25 -18.03
C ARG A 61 -3.97 27.72 -18.01
N GLY A 62 -5.13 27.11 -18.27
CA GLY A 62 -5.27 25.65 -18.28
C GLY A 62 -6.52 25.18 -17.55
N TYR A 63 -6.41 24.04 -16.86
CA TYR A 63 -7.51 23.49 -16.09
C TYR A 63 -7.18 23.44 -14.61
N TYR A 64 -8.21 23.36 -13.78
CA TYR A 64 -8.09 23.06 -12.37
C TYR A 64 -9.07 21.97 -12.00
N VAL A 65 -8.77 21.30 -10.89
CA VAL A 65 -9.58 20.25 -10.32
C VAL A 65 -9.77 20.56 -8.85
N THR A 66 -11.01 20.46 -8.39
CA THR A 66 -11.33 20.55 -6.97
C THR A 66 -11.94 19.22 -6.55
N VAL A 67 -11.36 18.60 -5.52
CA VAL A 67 -11.92 17.39 -4.90
C VAL A 67 -12.22 17.67 -3.44
N ASP A 68 -13.40 17.23 -2.99
CA ASP A 68 -13.80 17.32 -1.60
C ASP A 68 -12.98 16.33 -0.76
N ILE A 69 -12.39 16.84 0.32
CA ILE A 69 -11.66 16.04 1.32
C ILE A 69 -12.29 16.15 2.70
N SER A 70 -13.38 16.90 2.84
CA SER A 70 -14.12 16.88 4.08
C SER A 70 -14.54 15.44 4.38
N SER A 71 -14.25 14.98 5.59
CA SER A 71 -14.83 13.73 6.07
C SER A 71 -16.34 13.94 6.02
N THR A 72 -16.99 13.26 5.09
CA THR A 72 -18.44 13.34 4.86
C THR A 72 -19.18 12.71 6.03
N SER A 73 -19.13 13.40 7.16
CA SER A 73 -20.34 13.69 7.89
C SER A 73 -20.38 15.20 8.02
N TYR A 74 -20.96 15.85 7.01
CA TYR A 74 -21.51 17.20 7.14
C TYR A 74 -22.40 17.30 8.41
N THR A 75 -22.94 16.17 8.87
CA THR A 75 -23.58 15.93 10.17
C THR A 75 -22.66 16.03 11.40
N MET A 76 -21.38 15.66 11.34
CA MET A 76 -20.42 15.81 12.45
C MET A 76 -19.71 17.17 12.47
N ALA A 77 -19.65 17.91 11.36
CA ALA A 77 -19.20 19.31 11.38
C ALA A 77 -20.07 20.17 12.34
N ARG A 78 -21.36 19.83 12.52
CA ARG A 78 -22.23 20.44 13.54
C ARG A 78 -21.90 20.06 14.99
N ARG A 79 -21.05 19.06 15.21
CA ARG A 79 -20.65 18.57 16.55
C ARG A 79 -19.21 18.97 16.94
N GLY A 80 -18.57 19.86 16.20
CA GLY A 80 -17.20 20.29 16.50
C GLY A 80 -16.13 19.25 16.12
N ALA A 81 -16.40 18.44 15.10
CA ALA A 81 -15.38 17.56 14.54
C ALA A 81 -14.18 18.39 14.08
N ASP A 82 -12.99 18.00 14.54
CA ASP A 82 -11.75 18.68 14.22
C ASP A 82 -11.51 18.58 12.70
N PRO A 83 -11.39 19.71 11.98
CA PRO A 83 -11.05 19.69 10.56
C PRO A 83 -9.68 19.06 10.26
N THR A 84 -8.89 18.72 11.29
CA THR A 84 -7.65 17.95 11.18
C THR A 84 -7.82 16.43 11.30
N ASP A 85 -9.05 15.89 11.41
CA ASP A 85 -9.34 14.44 11.39
C ASP A 85 -9.16 13.83 9.97
N LEU A 86 -8.00 14.08 9.37
CA LEU A 86 -7.51 13.42 8.17
C LEU A 86 -6.86 12.11 8.60
N ARG A 87 -7.62 11.02 8.46
CA ARG A 87 -7.23 9.69 8.95
C ARG A 87 -6.26 8.95 8.03
N ALA A 88 -6.16 9.38 6.78
CA ALA A 88 -5.25 8.81 5.80
C ALA A 88 -3.88 9.51 5.82
N ASP A 89 -2.80 8.75 5.67
CA ASP A 89 -1.44 9.26 5.52
C ASP A 89 -1.23 9.90 4.14
N TYR A 90 -1.89 9.35 3.12
CA TYR A 90 -1.85 9.86 1.75
C TYR A 90 -3.25 10.04 1.15
N PHE A 91 -3.38 11.08 0.33
CA PHE A 91 -4.52 11.30 -0.55
C PHE A 91 -4.07 11.09 -1.98
N ILE A 92 -4.65 10.11 -2.67
CA ILE A 92 -4.37 9.85 -4.08
C ILE A 92 -5.55 10.38 -4.90
N VAL A 93 -5.30 11.42 -5.69
CA VAL A 93 -6.31 12.02 -6.57
C VAL A 93 -6.12 11.51 -8.00
N TRP A 94 -7.15 10.88 -8.57
CA TRP A 94 -7.16 10.46 -9.97
C TRP A 94 -8.07 11.36 -10.82
N ILE A 95 -7.48 12.00 -11.83
CA ILE A 95 -8.16 12.84 -12.80
C ILE A 95 -8.47 12.00 -14.04
N VAL A 96 -9.68 11.43 -14.09
CA VAL A 96 -10.08 10.42 -15.08
C VAL A 96 -9.83 10.84 -16.53
N PRO A 97 -10.26 12.03 -17.00
CA PRO A 97 -10.15 12.38 -18.43
C PRO A 97 -8.70 12.57 -18.90
N ARG A 98 -7.76 12.73 -17.96
CA ARG A 98 -6.33 12.93 -18.24
C ARG A 98 -5.47 11.73 -17.87
N ASN A 99 -6.05 10.76 -17.15
CA ASN A 99 -5.32 9.67 -16.52
C ASN A 99 -4.10 10.15 -15.71
N GLU A 100 -4.28 11.22 -14.92
CA GLU A 100 -3.22 11.81 -14.09
C GLU A 100 -3.46 11.48 -12.61
N PHE A 101 -2.38 11.19 -11.90
CA PHE A 101 -2.40 10.88 -10.46
C PHE A 101 -1.66 11.94 -9.66
N TYR A 102 -2.18 12.24 -8.47
CA TYR A 102 -1.54 13.13 -7.52
C TYR A 102 -1.45 12.44 -6.16
N ILE A 103 -0.23 12.22 -5.68
CA ILE A 103 0.05 11.49 -4.44
C ILE A 103 0.41 12.52 -3.38
N ILE A 104 -0.57 12.94 -2.58
CA ILE A 104 -0.45 14.08 -1.68
C ILE A 104 -0.33 13.57 -0.24
N PRO A 105 0.79 13.80 0.46
CA PRO A 105 0.91 13.43 1.86
C PRO A 105 0.00 14.31 2.72
N ARG A 106 -0.58 13.73 3.78
CA ARG A 106 -1.43 14.43 4.75
C ARG A 106 -0.80 15.72 5.26
N ASP A 107 0.49 15.67 5.58
CA ASP A 107 1.21 16.82 6.15
C ASP A 107 1.24 18.02 5.20
N ALA A 108 1.23 17.79 3.88
CA ALA A 108 1.13 18.88 2.90
C ALA A 108 -0.27 19.52 2.87
N ILE A 109 -1.32 18.76 3.18
CA ILE A 109 -2.69 19.26 3.30
C ILE A 109 -2.82 20.12 4.57
N ILE A 110 -2.30 19.61 5.70
CA ILE A 110 -2.28 20.30 6.99
C ILE A 110 -1.47 21.60 6.89
N ALA A 111 -0.26 21.56 6.33
CA ALA A 111 0.62 22.72 6.19
C ALA A 111 -0.01 23.86 5.37
N ARG A 112 -0.93 23.53 4.45
CA ARG A 112 -1.67 24.49 3.62
C ARG A 112 -3.00 24.92 4.24
N ASN A 113 -3.34 24.44 5.44
CA ASN A 113 -4.59 24.72 6.15
C ASN A 113 -5.84 24.45 5.29
N VAL A 114 -5.80 23.35 4.51
CA VAL A 114 -6.93 22.96 3.65
C VAL A 114 -7.96 22.23 4.50
N LYS A 115 -9.19 22.79 4.58
CA LYS A 115 -10.25 22.26 5.44
C LYS A 115 -11.31 21.43 4.73
N HIS A 116 -11.59 21.73 3.47
CA HIS A 116 -12.76 21.18 2.77
C HIS A 116 -12.43 20.58 1.42
N SER A 117 -11.52 21.18 0.66
CA SER A 117 -11.30 20.73 -0.72
C SER A 117 -9.88 20.96 -1.19
N LEU A 118 -9.31 19.96 -1.84
CA LEU A 118 -8.03 20.08 -2.54
C LEU A 118 -8.27 20.70 -3.90
N SER A 119 -7.64 21.85 -4.15
CA SER A 119 -7.63 22.48 -5.47
C SER A 119 -6.26 22.27 -6.12
N ILE A 120 -6.26 21.58 -7.25
CA ILE A 120 -5.07 21.24 -8.04
C ILE A 120 -5.14 22.05 -9.34
N ALA A 121 -4.10 22.82 -9.64
CA ALA A 121 -3.92 23.51 -10.90
C ALA A 121 -2.73 22.90 -11.65
N PRO A 122 -2.90 21.85 -12.46
CA PRO A 122 -1.82 21.00 -12.96
C PRO A 122 -0.69 21.72 -13.69
N ASN A 123 -0.99 22.81 -14.39
CA ASN A 123 0.01 23.58 -15.15
C ASN A 123 0.74 24.64 -14.32
N SER A 124 0.44 24.78 -13.03
CA SER A 124 0.99 25.87 -12.20
C SER A 124 2.43 25.64 -11.74
N GLY A 125 2.91 24.38 -11.73
CA GLY A 125 4.21 24.03 -11.13
C GLY A 125 4.30 24.32 -9.63
N GLN A 126 3.18 24.62 -8.98
CA GLN A 126 3.09 25.05 -7.59
C GLN A 126 1.94 24.33 -6.89
N GLY A 127 1.79 24.57 -5.59
CA GLY A 127 0.63 24.04 -4.87
C GLY A 127 0.67 22.52 -4.74
N PHE A 128 -0.48 21.89 -4.98
CA PHE A 128 -0.56 20.44 -5.06
C PHE A 128 -0.13 19.89 -6.43
N ALA A 129 0.14 20.74 -7.43
CA ALA A 129 0.56 20.28 -8.75
C ALA A 129 1.93 19.59 -8.71
N THR A 130 2.76 19.89 -7.71
CA THR A 130 4.09 19.30 -7.49
C THR A 130 4.04 17.82 -7.06
N TYR A 131 2.85 17.30 -6.75
CA TYR A 131 2.62 15.91 -6.36
C TYR A 131 2.16 15.02 -7.51
N LYS A 132 2.18 15.54 -8.75
CA LYS A 132 1.85 14.77 -9.95
C LYS A 132 2.80 13.58 -10.08
N ASP A 133 2.24 12.38 -10.16
CA ASP A 133 2.94 11.11 -10.32
C ASP A 133 4.07 10.85 -9.30
N ARG A 134 4.00 11.49 -8.13
CA ARG A 134 4.94 11.33 -7.01
C ARG A 134 4.73 10.03 -6.23
N TRP A 135 4.67 8.92 -6.94
CA TRP A 135 4.56 7.58 -6.37
C TRP A 135 5.76 7.22 -5.47
N ASP A 136 6.92 7.83 -5.72
CA ASP A 136 8.13 7.72 -4.91
C ASP A 136 7.96 8.18 -3.46
N LEU A 137 6.90 8.93 -3.16
CA LEU A 137 6.58 9.32 -1.78
C LEU A 137 6.04 8.16 -0.95
N LEU A 138 5.41 7.17 -1.60
CA LEU A 138 5.04 5.94 -0.92
C LEU A 138 6.33 5.17 -0.69
N LYS A 139 6.70 4.96 0.59
CA LYS A 139 7.88 4.16 0.92
C LYS A 139 7.74 2.82 0.23
N GLU A 140 8.76 2.42 -0.52
CA GLU A 140 8.82 1.04 -0.99
C GLU A 140 8.68 0.12 0.21
N MET A 141 7.73 -0.80 0.14
CA MET A 141 7.85 -1.95 1.03
C MET A 141 9.13 -2.66 0.58
N PRO A 142 10.08 -2.96 1.49
CA PRO A 142 11.00 -4.03 1.19
C PRO A 142 10.13 -5.28 1.07
N ILE A 143 9.72 -5.61 -0.17
CA ILE A 143 8.81 -6.70 -0.49
C ILE A 143 9.37 -8.04 0.02
N PHE A 144 10.67 -8.10 0.30
CA PHE A 144 11.34 -9.32 0.74
C PHE A 144 12.03 -9.23 2.11
N ASP A 145 12.57 -8.08 2.54
CA ASP A 145 13.37 -8.06 3.79
C ASP A 145 12.53 -8.21 5.07
N LYS A 146 11.23 -7.91 5.02
CA LYS A 146 10.33 -8.02 6.20
C LYS A 146 9.46 -9.27 6.22
N LEU A 147 9.37 -10.02 5.12
CA LEU A 147 8.61 -11.27 5.09
C LEU A 147 9.37 -12.44 5.77
N ILE A 148 10.66 -12.26 6.04
CA ILE A 148 11.47 -13.20 6.82
C ILE A 148 11.64 -12.63 8.23
N GLN A 149 10.58 -12.67 9.04
CA GLN A 149 10.76 -12.57 10.49
C GLN A 149 11.05 -13.96 11.04
N PHE A 150 12.31 -14.20 11.41
CA PHE A 150 12.70 -15.38 12.17
C PHE A 150 12.00 -15.35 13.53
N SER A 151 10.91 -16.10 13.67
CA SER A 151 10.39 -16.45 14.98
C SER A 151 11.20 -17.63 15.51
N PRO A 152 11.72 -17.57 16.74
CA PRO A 152 12.41 -18.71 17.34
C PRO A 152 11.47 -19.91 17.36
N PHE A 153 11.95 -21.06 16.89
CA PHE A 153 11.22 -22.33 16.93
C PHE A 153 12.04 -23.36 17.71
N GLU A 154 11.37 -24.14 18.56
CA GLU A 154 12.00 -25.23 19.31
C GLU A 154 12.08 -26.50 18.46
N ASP A 155 13.26 -27.08 18.33
CA ASP A 155 13.41 -28.38 17.69
C ASP A 155 12.75 -29.51 18.51
N SER A 156 12.73 -30.74 17.97
CA SER A 156 12.20 -31.92 18.67
C SER A 156 12.86 -32.25 20.02
N LYS A 157 13.96 -31.57 20.37
CA LYS A 157 14.71 -31.71 21.63
C LYS A 157 14.53 -30.48 22.54
N GLY A 158 13.66 -29.54 22.18
CA GLY A 158 13.42 -28.31 22.94
C GLY A 158 14.50 -27.24 22.77
N ARG A 159 15.36 -27.34 21.74
CA ARG A 159 16.36 -26.30 21.46
C ARG A 159 15.71 -25.19 20.64
N LEU A 160 15.67 -23.97 21.20
CA LEU A 160 15.37 -22.75 20.46
C LEU A 160 16.41 -22.50 19.37
N LEU A 161 15.97 -22.52 18.11
CA LEU A 161 16.78 -22.18 16.95
C LEU A 161 16.71 -20.68 16.68
N LYS A 162 17.85 -20.08 16.39
CA LYS A 162 18.00 -18.66 16.06
C LYS A 162 18.41 -18.49 14.60
N GLU A 163 18.28 -17.27 14.10
CA GLU A 163 18.82 -16.88 12.80
C GLU A 163 20.31 -17.26 12.71
N GLY A 164 20.68 -17.94 11.62
CA GLY A 164 22.03 -18.46 11.40
C GLY A 164 22.32 -19.86 11.99
N ASP A 165 21.40 -20.47 12.74
CA ASP A 165 21.59 -21.86 13.21
C ASP A 165 21.54 -22.84 12.01
N VAL A 166 22.63 -23.60 11.85
CA VAL A 166 22.75 -24.65 10.83
C VAL A 166 22.31 -25.98 11.43
N LEU A 167 21.19 -26.53 10.96
CA LEU A 167 20.79 -27.88 11.33
C LEU A 167 21.53 -28.91 10.49
N GLN A 168 22.54 -29.56 11.08
CA GLN A 168 23.14 -30.75 10.49
C GLN A 168 22.25 -31.97 10.73
N THR A 169 21.72 -32.52 9.65
CA THR A 169 21.06 -33.83 9.69
C THR A 169 22.10 -34.94 9.52
N LYS A 170 21.84 -36.13 10.07
CA LYS A 170 22.74 -37.30 9.98
C LYS A 170 23.08 -37.72 8.53
N SER A 171 22.37 -37.19 7.53
CA SER A 171 22.62 -37.41 6.10
C SER A 171 23.54 -36.38 5.44
N GLY A 172 24.15 -35.45 6.20
CA GLY A 172 25.03 -34.40 5.64
C GLY A 172 24.30 -33.23 4.98
N MET A 173 22.99 -33.07 5.22
CA MET A 173 22.20 -31.96 4.66
C MET A 173 22.05 -30.83 5.68
N THR A 174 22.18 -29.59 5.19
CA THR A 174 21.88 -28.35 5.89
C THR A 174 20.42 -27.99 5.66
N LYS A 175 19.62 -27.94 6.72
CA LYS A 175 18.26 -27.38 6.67
C LYS A 175 18.27 -25.99 7.31
N MET A 176 17.62 -25.04 6.64
CA MET A 176 17.28 -23.74 7.22
C MET A 176 15.77 -23.70 7.46
N THR A 177 15.36 -23.12 8.57
CA THR A 177 13.94 -22.90 8.88
C THR A 177 13.60 -21.46 8.53
N LEU A 178 12.66 -21.23 7.62
CA LEU A 178 12.10 -19.90 7.36
C LEU A 178 10.66 -19.87 7.87
N SER A 179 10.36 -18.94 8.79
CA SER A 179 8.99 -18.54 9.07
C SER A 179 8.59 -17.46 8.08
N LEU A 180 7.58 -17.74 7.26
CA LEU A 180 6.89 -16.73 6.48
C LEU A 180 5.60 -16.35 7.22
N VAL A 181 5.09 -15.15 6.95
CA VAL A 181 3.96 -14.54 7.71
C VAL A 181 2.67 -15.39 7.72
N ASP A 182 2.56 -16.45 6.91
CA ASP A 182 1.41 -17.37 6.88
C ASP A 182 1.78 -18.87 7.09
N GLY A 183 2.92 -19.18 7.70
CA GLY A 183 3.26 -20.56 8.08
C GLY A 183 4.75 -20.84 8.24
N VAL A 184 5.08 -21.97 8.90
CA VAL A 184 6.47 -22.45 9.00
C VAL A 184 6.80 -23.24 7.74
N TRP A 185 7.84 -22.80 7.03
CA TRP A 185 8.37 -23.50 5.87
C TRP A 185 9.76 -24.06 6.19
N LEU A 186 9.96 -25.35 5.99
CA LEU A 186 11.30 -25.93 5.97
C LEU A 186 11.93 -25.64 4.62
N VAL A 187 13.16 -25.18 4.62
CA VAL A 187 13.94 -24.88 3.42
C VAL A 187 15.06 -25.90 3.31
N ASP A 188 15.00 -26.74 2.28
CA ASP A 188 16.04 -27.71 1.93
C ASP A 188 16.86 -27.14 0.78
N VAL A 189 18.13 -26.85 1.05
CA VAL A 189 19.07 -26.33 0.06
C VAL A 189 19.90 -27.51 -0.45
N LYS A 190 19.69 -27.90 -1.70
CA LYS A 190 20.47 -28.95 -2.39
C LYS A 190 21.19 -28.37 -3.58
N GLY A 191 22.44 -27.97 -3.39
CA GLY A 191 23.21 -27.30 -4.43
C GLY A 191 22.62 -25.91 -4.74
N ASP A 192 22.17 -25.72 -5.96
CA ASP A 192 21.53 -24.51 -6.49
C ASP A 192 20.00 -24.50 -6.34
N LYS A 193 19.43 -25.48 -5.65
CA LYS A 193 17.96 -25.64 -5.51
C LYS A 193 17.48 -25.44 -4.09
N ILE A 194 16.30 -24.84 -3.96
CA ILE A 194 15.58 -24.67 -2.71
C ILE A 194 14.23 -25.37 -2.79
N GLN A 195 14.01 -26.29 -1.86
CA GLN A 195 12.71 -26.94 -1.69
C GLN A 195 12.05 -26.42 -0.41
N LEU A 196 10.85 -25.87 -0.57
CA LEU A 196 10.04 -25.36 0.53
C LEU A 196 8.98 -26.41 0.93
N TYR A 197 8.92 -26.75 2.22
CA TYR A 197 7.93 -27.68 2.75
C TYR A 197 7.05 -26.95 3.79
N SER A 198 5.73 -26.94 3.60
CA SER A 198 4.79 -26.51 4.66
C SER A 198 4.16 -27.72 5.36
N SER A 199 3.81 -27.56 6.64
CA SER A 199 3.07 -28.59 7.38
C SER A 199 1.62 -28.65 6.86
N GLY A 200 1.38 -29.42 5.80
CA GLY A 200 0.03 -29.73 5.32
C GLY A 200 -0.17 -29.72 3.81
N ALA A 201 0.81 -29.31 2.99
CA ALA A 201 0.69 -29.30 1.54
C ALA A 201 1.90 -29.93 0.82
N LYS A 202 1.68 -30.40 -0.40
CA LYS A 202 2.74 -30.87 -1.33
C LYS A 202 3.84 -29.80 -1.43
N ALA A 203 5.09 -30.25 -1.37
CA ALA A 203 6.26 -29.39 -1.56
C ALA A 203 6.13 -28.58 -2.85
N LEU A 204 6.31 -27.26 -2.73
CA LEU A 204 6.49 -26.39 -3.88
C LEU A 204 7.99 -26.36 -4.18
N GLU A 205 8.36 -26.86 -5.35
CA GLU A 205 9.74 -26.85 -5.81
C GLU A 205 10.00 -25.49 -6.49
N TYR A 206 10.86 -24.67 -5.88
CA TYR A 206 11.29 -23.40 -6.44
C TYR A 206 12.68 -23.55 -7.04
N THR A 207 12.84 -23.20 -8.31
CA THR A 207 14.14 -23.17 -8.99
C THR A 207 14.45 -21.72 -9.36
N GLY A 208 15.35 -21.10 -8.61
CA GLY A 208 15.81 -19.74 -8.87
C GLY A 208 17.17 -19.51 -8.23
N ASN A 209 17.98 -18.66 -8.85
CA ASN A 209 19.29 -18.28 -8.32
C ASN A 209 19.11 -17.39 -7.09
N ILE A 210 19.75 -17.77 -5.97
CA ILE A 210 19.88 -16.90 -4.80
C ILE A 210 21.30 -16.33 -4.77
N PHE A 211 21.39 -15.01 -4.71
CA PHE A 211 22.60 -14.31 -4.35
C PHE A 211 22.58 -14.13 -2.83
N LEU A 212 23.46 -14.84 -2.13
CA LEU A 212 23.76 -14.54 -0.73
C LEU A 212 24.83 -13.44 -0.75
N GLU A 213 24.47 -12.22 -0.34
CA GLU A 213 25.48 -11.21 -0.03
C GLU A 213 26.11 -11.56 1.33
N HIS A 214 27.45 -11.59 1.36
CA HIS A 214 28.27 -11.87 2.54
C HIS A 214 28.54 -10.60 3.36
#